data_AF-A0A9P9KD81-F1
#
_entry.id   AF-A0A9P9KD81-F1
#
_cell.length_a   1.000
_cell.length_b   1.000
_cell.length_c   1.000
_cell.angle_alpha   90.00
_cell.angle_beta   90.00
_cell.angle_gamma   90.00
#
_symmetry.space_group_name_H-M   'P 1'
#
loop_
_entity.id
_entity.type
_entity.pdbx_description
1 polymer ?
#
loop_
_entity_poly.entity_id
_entity_poly.type
_entity_poly.pdbx_seq_one_letter_code
_entity_poly.pdbx_strand_id
1 'polypeptide(L)'
;MLYQRGRFGVVGGVLSPVSDGYKKQGLAPAYHRVEMCKLAAEDEYNWLTVDPWEAESPTTIPTAQVLDHVDHEINEIMGGIDCDDGTKRRAKIVLLAGLDLVQTMSTPGVWEKRDLDHILGRYGLFALERRGTETESALASLKQWRHNIHILRKMQHVTEDISSTKTRLLLKQDARPACTEVKKLDKQPNGDRSSPSLDDMIPNSNVRDYIYRHNLYRGSSLNGLQYR
;
A
#
# COMPACT_ATOMS: atom_id res chain seq x y z
N MET A 1 7.24 -13.53 8.91
CA MET A 1 7.13 -14.76 8.10
C MET A 1 7.83 -14.49 6.77
N LEU A 2 9.07 -14.96 6.61
CA LEU A 2 9.87 -14.75 5.39
C LEU A 2 9.32 -15.65 4.28
N TYR A 3 8.85 -15.06 3.18
CA TYR A 3 8.55 -15.81 1.97
C TYR A 3 9.87 -16.33 1.37
N GLN A 4 10.33 -17.50 1.80
CA GLN A 4 11.38 -18.23 1.12
C GLN A 4 10.74 -19.18 0.12
N ARG A 5 10.63 -18.74 -1.13
CA ARG A 5 10.54 -19.65 -2.28
C ARG A 5 11.86 -19.63 -3.03
N GLY A 6 12.87 -20.26 -2.41
CA GLY A 6 14.13 -20.75 -3.00
C GLY A 6 15.10 -19.77 -3.67
N ARG A 7 14.69 -18.54 -4.01
CA ARG A 7 15.50 -17.59 -4.79
C ARG A 7 15.67 -16.20 -4.18
N PHE A 8 14.83 -15.84 -3.19
CA PHE A 8 14.86 -14.51 -2.57
C PHE A 8 14.75 -14.61 -1.06
N GLY A 9 15.51 -13.77 -0.37
CA GLY A 9 15.32 -13.44 1.05
C GLY A 9 14.81 -12.00 1.14
N VAL A 10 13.65 -11.81 1.77
CA VAL A 10 13.09 -10.47 1.98
C VAL A 10 13.75 -9.89 3.23
N VAL A 11 14.40 -8.74 3.09
CA VAL A 11 15.15 -8.08 4.17
C VAL A 11 14.48 -6.80 4.67
N GLY A 12 13.51 -6.27 3.91
CA GLY A 12 12.80 -5.05 4.23
C GLY A 12 11.68 -4.76 3.24
N GLY A 13 10.90 -3.72 3.54
CA GLY A 13 9.84 -3.20 2.70
C GLY A 13 9.72 -1.69 2.87
N VAL A 14 9.31 -1.00 1.81
CA VAL A 14 9.08 0.45 1.81
C VAL A 14 7.65 0.72 1.36
N LEU A 15 6.91 1.47 2.17
CA LEU A 15 5.64 2.07 1.78
C LEU A 15 5.91 3.47 1.24
N SER A 16 5.52 3.72 -0.02
CA SER A 16 5.57 5.05 -0.62
C SER A 16 4.14 5.53 -0.92
N PRO A 17 3.57 6.43 -0.10
CA PRO A 17 2.24 6.98 -0.37
C PRO A 17 2.27 7.93 -1.57
N VAL A 18 1.29 7.80 -2.47
CA VAL A 18 1.20 8.65 -3.68
C VAL A 18 1.08 10.15 -3.36
N SER A 19 1.56 11.03 -4.23
CA SER A 19 1.31 12.49 -4.17
C SER A 19 -0.19 12.84 -4.26
N ASP A 20 -0.59 13.97 -3.65
CA ASP A 20 -1.92 14.57 -3.86
C ASP A 20 -2.14 15.07 -5.31
N GLY A 21 -1.06 15.24 -6.07
CA GLY A 21 -1.09 15.52 -7.50
C GLY A 21 -1.80 14.45 -8.33
N TYR A 22 -2.00 13.24 -7.79
CA TYR A 22 -2.77 12.16 -8.42
C TYR A 22 -4.26 12.49 -8.57
N LYS A 23 -4.77 13.48 -7.81
CA LYS A 23 -6.15 14.02 -7.93
C LYS A 23 -7.26 12.96 -7.86
N LYS A 24 -7.02 11.82 -7.22
CA LYS A 24 -8.04 10.79 -7.02
C LYS A 24 -9.14 11.31 -6.10
N GLN A 25 -10.38 11.23 -6.56
CA GLN A 25 -11.53 11.61 -5.74
C GLN A 25 -11.59 10.80 -4.44
N GLY A 26 -11.80 11.48 -3.32
CA GLY A 26 -11.91 10.85 -2.02
C GLY A 26 -10.59 10.43 -1.38
N LEU A 27 -9.45 10.87 -1.93
CA LEU A 27 -8.15 10.68 -1.31
C LEU A 27 -7.95 11.73 -0.19
N ALA A 28 -7.58 11.30 1.01
CA ALA A 28 -7.16 12.24 2.05
C ALA A 28 -5.82 12.89 1.68
N PRO A 29 -5.53 14.10 2.18
CA PRO A 29 -4.24 14.74 2.01
C PRO A 29 -3.05 13.83 2.29
N ALA A 30 -1.96 14.00 1.54
CA ALA A 30 -0.78 13.15 1.54
C ALA A 30 -0.19 13.01 2.94
N TYR A 31 -0.09 14.10 3.69
CA TYR A 31 0.45 14.09 5.06
C TYR A 31 -0.35 13.18 6.00
N HIS A 32 -1.68 13.14 5.89
CA HIS A 32 -2.51 12.21 6.68
C HIS A 32 -2.26 10.76 6.30
N ARG A 33 -2.05 10.48 5.01
CA ARG A 33 -1.76 9.11 4.52
C ARG A 33 -0.39 8.64 4.96
N VAL A 34 0.63 9.51 4.88
CA VAL A 34 1.98 9.24 5.41
C VAL A 34 1.90 8.91 6.90
N GLU A 35 1.18 9.70 7.68
CA GLU A 35 1.06 9.48 9.12
C GLU A 35 0.32 8.17 9.44
N MET A 36 -0.79 7.88 8.75
CA MET A 36 -1.47 6.59 8.88
C MET A 36 -0.56 5.41 8.50
N CYS A 37 0.29 5.55 7.48
CA CYS A 37 1.27 4.53 7.11
C CYS A 37 2.34 4.34 8.20
N LYS A 38 2.82 5.43 8.81
CA LYS A 38 3.80 5.36 9.91
C LYS A 38 3.21 4.62 11.11
N LEU A 39 2.03 5.03 11.56
CA LEU A 39 1.30 4.37 12.65
C LEU A 39 0.99 2.89 12.36
N ALA A 40 0.78 2.52 11.09
CA ALA A 40 0.54 1.14 10.68
C ALA A 40 1.82 0.29 10.64
N ALA A 41 2.96 0.90 10.33
CA ALA A 41 4.27 0.25 10.31
C ALA A 41 4.87 0.14 11.72
N GLU A 42 4.56 1.11 12.59
CA GLU A 42 4.87 1.10 14.01
C GLU A 42 4.24 -0.12 14.71
N ASP A 43 4.90 -0.59 15.76
CA ASP A 43 4.51 -1.68 16.66
C ASP A 43 4.53 -3.13 16.12
N GLU A 44 4.25 -3.38 14.84
CA GLU A 44 4.08 -4.75 14.31
C GLU A 44 5.11 -5.19 13.24
N TYR A 45 5.81 -4.27 12.58
CA TYR A 45 6.63 -4.59 11.40
C TYR A 45 7.99 -3.91 11.43
N ASN A 46 8.94 -4.48 12.18
CA ASN A 46 10.34 -4.00 12.25
C ASN A 46 11.11 -3.99 10.92
N TRP A 47 10.52 -4.53 9.84
CA TRP A 47 11.09 -4.62 8.50
C TRP A 47 10.44 -3.65 7.50
N LEU A 48 9.37 -2.95 7.89
CA LEU A 48 8.62 -2.06 7.01
C LEU A 48 8.88 -0.60 7.37
N THR A 49 9.30 0.20 6.40
CA THR A 49 9.51 1.65 6.56
C THR A 49 8.56 2.44 5.67
N VAL A 50 8.39 3.72 5.97
CA VAL A 50 7.58 4.64 5.16
C VAL A 50 8.49 5.71 4.58
N ASP A 51 8.45 5.86 3.26
CA ASP A 51 9.17 6.89 2.54
C ASP A 51 8.18 7.95 2.02
N PRO A 52 8.22 9.18 2.54
CA PRO A 52 7.30 10.24 2.16
C PRO A 52 7.70 10.96 0.85
N TRP A 53 8.82 10.62 0.22
CA TRP A 53 9.35 11.36 -0.94
C TRP A 53 8.35 11.53 -2.08
N GLU A 54 7.62 10.46 -2.46
CA GLU A 54 6.57 10.54 -3.47
C GLU A 54 5.41 11.44 -3.02
N ALA A 55 5.03 11.34 -1.74
CA ALA A 55 3.91 12.03 -1.14
C ALA A 55 4.13 13.56 -1.06
N GLU A 56 5.38 13.98 -0.86
CA GLU A 56 5.81 15.38 -0.73
C GLU A 56 5.92 16.09 -2.08
N SER A 57 5.94 15.35 -3.18
CA SER A 57 5.97 15.93 -4.52
C SER A 57 4.67 16.68 -4.85
N PRO A 58 4.75 17.88 -5.46
CA PRO A 58 3.57 18.63 -5.90
C PRO A 58 2.85 17.97 -7.09
N THR A 59 3.52 17.08 -7.82
CA THR A 59 3.00 16.37 -9.00
C THR A 59 3.09 14.87 -8.83
N THR A 60 2.25 14.12 -9.54
CA THR A 60 2.38 12.65 -9.59
C THR A 60 3.73 12.27 -10.17
N ILE A 61 4.43 11.40 -9.46
CA ILE A 61 5.71 10.84 -9.90
C ILE A 61 5.43 9.45 -10.49
N PRO A 62 5.96 9.12 -11.68
CA PRO A 62 5.85 7.78 -12.23
C PRO A 62 6.49 6.73 -11.29
N THR A 63 5.84 5.57 -11.15
CA THR A 63 6.34 4.48 -10.28
C THR A 63 7.77 4.06 -10.62
N ALA A 64 8.17 4.14 -11.89
CA ALA A 64 9.54 3.90 -12.32
C ALA A 64 10.57 4.78 -11.59
N GLN A 65 10.26 6.08 -11.43
CA GLN A 65 11.13 7.04 -10.75
C GLN A 65 11.12 6.85 -9.23
N VAL A 66 9.99 6.43 -8.66
CA VAL A 66 9.91 6.05 -7.23
C VAL A 66 10.82 4.85 -6.95
N LEU A 67 10.85 3.85 -7.85
CA LEU A 67 11.77 2.72 -7.72
C LEU A 67 13.24 3.13 -7.88
N ASP A 68 13.54 4.09 -8.77
CA ASP A 68 14.90 4.66 -8.89
C ASP A 68 15.32 5.37 -7.60
N HIS A 69 14.43 6.15 -6.98
CA HIS A 69 14.69 6.82 -5.72
C HIS A 69 15.00 5.81 -4.61
N VAL A 70 14.14 4.81 -4.40
CA VAL A 70 14.34 3.78 -3.38
C VAL A 70 15.63 2.98 -3.61
N ASP A 71 15.96 2.65 -4.87
CA ASP A 71 17.22 1.99 -5.23
C ASP A 71 18.43 2.87 -4.92
N HIS A 72 18.35 4.18 -5.18
CA HIS A 72 19.40 5.13 -4.87
C HIS A 72 19.64 5.25 -3.36
N GLU A 73 18.58 5.48 -2.58
CA GLU A 73 18.69 5.61 -1.12
C GLU A 73 19.27 4.35 -0.49
N ILE A 74 18.74 3.17 -0.85
CA ILE A 74 19.17 1.91 -0.22
C ILE A 74 20.57 1.50 -0.68
N ASN A 75 20.86 1.58 -1.97
CA ASN A 75 22.08 0.97 -2.48
C ASN A 75 23.25 1.94 -2.67
N GLU A 76 22.97 3.22 -2.93
CA GLU A 76 24.02 4.23 -3.14
C GLU A 76 24.28 5.03 -1.86
N ILE A 77 23.23 5.49 -1.18
CA ILE A 77 23.37 6.29 0.06
C ILE A 77 23.69 5.40 1.26
N MET A 78 22.92 4.33 1.48
CA MET A 78 23.16 3.39 2.58
C MET A 78 24.24 2.34 2.25
N GLY A 79 24.62 2.20 0.98
CA GLY A 79 25.63 1.25 0.51
C GLY A 79 25.16 -0.21 0.45
N GLY A 80 23.85 -0.46 0.49
CA GLY A 80 23.24 -1.78 0.46
C GLY A 80 22.88 -2.34 1.84
N ILE A 81 22.67 -3.65 1.89
CA ILE A 81 22.19 -4.40 3.07
C ILE A 81 23.37 -5.05 3.77
N ASP A 82 23.45 -4.85 5.09
CA ASP A 82 24.41 -5.51 5.95
C ASP A 82 24.14 -7.02 6.03
N CYS A 83 25.19 -7.81 5.86
CA CYS A 83 25.16 -9.26 5.97
C CYS A 83 25.83 -9.72 7.27
N ASP A 84 25.50 -10.93 7.72
CA ASP A 84 26.04 -11.51 8.97
C ASP A 84 27.57 -11.66 8.95
N ASP A 85 28.19 -11.69 7.77
CA ASP A 85 29.64 -11.75 7.56
C ASP A 85 30.32 -10.36 7.62
N GLY A 86 29.57 -9.30 7.91
CA GLY A 86 30.04 -7.92 7.97
C GLY A 86 30.22 -7.25 6.61
N THR A 87 29.85 -7.92 5.51
CA THR A 87 29.86 -7.31 4.17
C THR A 87 28.54 -6.61 3.87
N LYS A 88 28.57 -5.65 2.94
CA LYS A 88 27.35 -5.06 2.37
C LYS A 88 27.06 -5.64 0.99
N ARG A 89 25.79 -5.94 0.74
CA ARG A 89 25.31 -6.45 -0.54
C ARG A 89 24.24 -5.55 -1.11
N ARG A 90 24.28 -5.34 -2.42
CA ARG A 90 23.23 -4.59 -3.12
C ARG A 90 21.87 -5.27 -2.94
N ALA A 91 20.88 -4.53 -2.46
CA ALA A 91 19.48 -4.93 -2.42
C ALA A 91 18.89 -5.00 -3.82
N LYS A 92 18.15 -6.08 -4.11
CA LYS A 92 17.26 -6.11 -5.29
C LYS A 92 15.95 -5.43 -4.91
N ILE A 93 15.69 -4.25 -5.47
CA ILE A 93 14.40 -3.57 -5.33
C ILE A 93 13.39 -4.23 -6.26
N VAL A 94 12.20 -4.54 -5.75
CA VAL A 94 11.12 -5.21 -6.49
C VAL A 94 9.80 -4.55 -6.12
N LEU A 95 8.97 -4.23 -7.11
CA LEU A 95 7.64 -3.68 -6.87
C LEU A 95 6.73 -4.77 -6.28
N LEU A 96 5.98 -4.46 -5.22
CA LEU A 96 4.92 -5.32 -4.69
C LEU A 96 3.56 -4.70 -5.03
N ALA A 97 2.71 -5.45 -5.72
CA ALA A 97 1.38 -4.97 -6.10
C ALA A 97 0.33 -6.07 -6.10
N GLY A 98 -0.95 -5.69 -6.11
CA GLY A 98 -2.04 -6.61 -6.42
C GLY A 98 -2.14 -6.88 -7.92
N LEU A 99 -2.77 -8.00 -8.29
CA LEU A 99 -2.99 -8.37 -9.69
C LEU A 99 -3.89 -7.36 -10.45
N ASP A 100 -4.67 -6.57 -9.73
CA ASP A 100 -5.43 -5.43 -10.25
C ASP A 100 -4.51 -4.35 -10.85
N LEU A 101 -3.42 -3.97 -10.19
CA LEU A 101 -2.44 -3.05 -10.77
C LEU A 101 -1.78 -3.65 -12.03
N VAL A 102 -1.44 -4.94 -11.99
CA VAL A 102 -0.83 -5.65 -13.12
C VAL A 102 -1.75 -5.65 -14.33
N GLN A 103 -3.05 -5.81 -14.12
CA GLN A 103 -4.03 -5.70 -15.20
C GLN A 103 -4.03 -4.31 -15.84
N THR A 104 -3.82 -3.23 -15.07
CA THR A 104 -3.65 -1.89 -15.65
C THR A 104 -2.37 -1.77 -16.48
N MET A 105 -1.27 -2.42 -16.05
CA MET A 105 -0.02 -2.50 -16.84
C MET A 105 -0.22 -3.22 -18.17
N SER A 106 -1.16 -4.18 -18.22
CA SER A 106 -1.53 -4.86 -19.45
C SER A 106 -2.49 -4.06 -20.35
N THR A 107 -3.00 -2.93 -19.89
CA THR A 107 -3.99 -2.14 -20.62
C THR A 107 -3.30 -1.13 -21.54
N PRO A 108 -3.52 -1.18 -22.87
CA PRO A 108 -2.87 -0.27 -23.80
C PRO A 108 -3.17 1.20 -23.49
N GLY A 109 -2.13 2.04 -23.50
CA GLY A 109 -2.25 3.50 -23.30
C GLY A 109 -2.33 3.96 -21.85
N VAL A 110 -2.34 3.04 -20.86
CA VAL A 110 -2.32 3.40 -19.42
C VAL A 110 -0.91 3.62 -18.92
N TRP A 111 0.04 2.81 -19.41
CA TRP A 111 1.46 2.88 -19.03
C TRP A 111 2.31 3.15 -20.26
N GLU A 112 3.33 3.99 -20.10
CA GLU A 112 4.34 4.14 -21.14
C GLU A 112 5.19 2.87 -21.23
N LYS A 113 5.48 2.44 -22.47
CA LYS A 113 6.30 1.23 -22.68
C LYS A 113 7.68 1.35 -22.00
N ARG A 114 8.27 2.54 -22.01
CA ARG A 114 9.55 2.82 -21.35
C ARG A 114 9.47 2.56 -19.84
N ASP A 115 8.39 2.97 -19.19
CA ASP A 115 8.19 2.72 -17.77
C ASP A 115 7.99 1.24 -17.48
N LEU A 116 7.24 0.51 -18.33
CA LEU A 116 7.10 -0.94 -18.19
C LEU A 116 8.45 -1.66 -18.38
N ASP A 117 9.23 -1.27 -19.39
CA ASP A 117 10.57 -1.80 -19.63
C ASP A 117 11.49 -1.53 -18.42
N HIS A 118 11.38 -0.36 -17.81
CA HIS A 118 12.16 0.00 -16.63
C HIS A 118 11.72 -0.78 -15.39
N ILE A 119 10.43 -0.76 -15.04
CA ILE A 119 9.88 -1.42 -13.85
C ILE A 119 10.05 -2.94 -13.96
N LEU A 120 9.56 -3.55 -15.04
CA LEU A 120 9.50 -5.00 -15.18
C LEU A 120 10.82 -5.59 -15.71
N GLY A 121 11.62 -4.81 -16.44
CA GLY A 121 12.93 -5.24 -16.93
C GLY A 121 14.04 -5.11 -15.88
N ARG A 122 14.14 -3.97 -15.18
CA ARG A 122 15.24 -3.71 -14.23
C ARG A 122 14.93 -4.21 -12.81
N TYR A 123 13.77 -3.86 -12.26
CA TYR A 123 13.45 -4.13 -10.86
C TYR A 123 12.72 -5.47 -10.70
N GLY A 124 11.62 -5.63 -11.43
CA GLY A 124 10.72 -6.77 -11.33
C GLY A 124 9.51 -6.50 -10.44
N LEU A 125 8.64 -7.50 -10.35
CA LEU A 125 7.34 -7.38 -9.72
C LEU A 125 6.96 -8.66 -8.97
N PHE A 126 6.56 -8.51 -7.71
CA PHE A 126 5.77 -9.49 -6.99
C PHE A 126 4.29 -9.10 -7.06
N ALA A 127 3.46 -9.97 -7.64
CA ALA A 127 2.03 -9.72 -7.79
C ALA A 127 1.23 -10.65 -6.87
N LEU A 128 0.42 -10.07 -6.00
CA LEU A 128 -0.48 -10.78 -5.10
C LEU A 128 -1.78 -11.14 -5.82
N GLU A 129 -2.07 -12.43 -5.87
CA GLU A 129 -3.34 -12.93 -6.44
C GLU A 129 -4.52 -12.62 -5.49
N ARG A 130 -5.63 -12.17 -6.08
CA ARG A 130 -6.93 -11.97 -5.42
C ARG A 130 -7.97 -12.87 -6.09
N ARG A 131 -8.99 -13.31 -5.35
CA ARG A 131 -10.08 -14.13 -5.94
C ARG A 131 -10.77 -13.34 -7.05
N GLY A 132 -11.00 -14.00 -8.19
CA GLY A 132 -11.72 -13.43 -9.34
C GLY A 132 -10.85 -12.71 -10.38
N THR A 133 -9.53 -12.62 -10.18
CA THR A 133 -8.62 -12.07 -11.20
C THR A 133 -7.81 -13.21 -11.83
N GLU A 134 -7.99 -13.41 -13.14
CA GLU A 134 -7.27 -14.45 -13.88
C GLU A 134 -5.84 -14.03 -14.19
N THR A 135 -4.86 -14.73 -13.59
CA THR A 135 -3.42 -14.46 -13.75
C THR A 135 -2.98 -14.40 -15.22
N GLU A 136 -3.44 -15.33 -16.06
CA GLU A 136 -3.04 -15.38 -17.47
C GLU A 136 -3.56 -14.17 -18.27
N SER A 137 -4.80 -13.74 -18.00
CA SER A 137 -5.37 -12.54 -18.61
C SER A 137 -4.60 -11.29 -18.19
N ALA A 138 -4.29 -11.15 -16.90
CA ALA A 138 -3.54 -10.01 -16.37
C ALA A 138 -2.11 -9.90 -16.94
N LEU A 139 -1.52 -11.01 -17.40
CA LEU A 139 -0.16 -11.06 -17.94
C LEU A 139 -0.09 -11.16 -19.47
N ALA A 140 -1.24 -11.15 -20.17
CA ALA A 140 -1.32 -11.48 -21.59
C ALA A 140 -0.39 -10.62 -22.46
N SER A 141 -0.23 -9.33 -22.12
CA SER A 141 0.62 -8.38 -22.83
C SER A 141 2.02 -8.20 -22.21
N LEU A 142 2.27 -8.79 -21.04
CA LEU A 142 3.52 -8.65 -20.28
C LEU A 142 4.46 -9.84 -20.46
N LYS A 143 4.23 -10.69 -21.47
CA LYS A 143 4.95 -11.95 -21.70
C LYS A 143 6.47 -11.76 -21.78
N GLN A 144 6.95 -10.66 -22.36
CA GLN A 144 8.39 -10.41 -22.50
C GLN A 144 9.12 -10.26 -21.16
N TRP A 145 8.43 -9.78 -20.11
CA TRP A 145 9.00 -9.64 -18.76
C TRP A 145 8.58 -10.75 -17.80
N ARG A 146 7.95 -11.83 -18.30
CA ARG A 146 7.38 -12.90 -17.48
C ARG A 146 8.36 -13.54 -16.50
N HIS A 147 9.65 -13.54 -16.85
CA HIS A 147 10.74 -14.06 -16.05
C HIS A 147 11.03 -13.25 -14.77
N ASN A 148 10.68 -11.95 -14.77
CA ASN A 148 10.89 -11.01 -13.65
C ASN A 148 9.56 -10.64 -12.94
N ILE A 149 8.46 -11.32 -13.29
CA ILE A 149 7.16 -11.21 -12.64
C ILE A 149 6.91 -12.50 -11.84
N HIS A 150 6.68 -12.35 -10.54
CA HIS A 150 6.52 -13.42 -9.59
C HIS A 150 5.13 -13.38 -8.95
N ILE A 151 4.32 -14.38 -9.25
CA ILE A 151 2.95 -14.47 -8.71
C ILE A 151 2.99 -15.09 -7.32
N LEU A 152 2.56 -14.32 -6.34
CA LEU A 152 2.38 -14.72 -4.96
C LEU A 152 0.94 -15.18 -4.77
N ARG A 153 0.74 -16.50 -4.87
CA ARG A 153 -0.55 -17.12 -4.52
C ARG A 153 -0.66 -17.20 -3.00
N LYS A 154 -1.71 -16.62 -2.44
CA LYS A 154 -1.93 -16.63 -0.98
C LYS A 154 -2.15 -18.06 -0.47
N MET A 155 -1.55 -18.33 0.69
CA MET A 155 -1.88 -19.47 1.55
C MET A 155 -2.90 -18.97 2.60
N GLN A 156 -4.19 -19.23 2.33
CA GLN A 156 -5.37 -19.27 3.23
C GLN A 156 -5.68 -18.24 4.35
N HIS A 157 -4.83 -17.25 4.70
CA HIS A 157 -5.04 -16.45 5.93
C HIS A 157 -4.99 -14.92 5.82
N VAL A 158 -5.12 -14.32 4.62
CA VAL A 158 -5.30 -12.86 4.53
C VAL A 158 -6.77 -12.56 4.33
N THR A 159 -7.38 -11.85 5.28
CA THR A 159 -8.77 -11.38 5.27
C THR A 159 -9.13 -10.77 3.90
N GLU A 160 -9.99 -11.47 3.16
CA GLU A 160 -10.07 -11.39 1.69
C GLU A 160 -10.85 -10.17 1.16
N ASP A 161 -11.43 -9.35 2.03
CA ASP A 161 -12.39 -8.31 1.64
C ASP A 161 -12.12 -6.93 2.28
N ILE A 162 -10.84 -6.61 2.46
CA ILE A 162 -10.39 -5.28 2.88
C ILE A 162 -9.98 -4.49 1.63
N SER A 163 -10.66 -3.39 1.37
CA SER A 163 -10.27 -2.41 0.35
C SER A 163 -10.52 -1.01 0.88
N SER A 164 -9.65 -0.06 0.53
CA SER A 164 -9.81 1.32 1.00
C SER A 164 -11.15 1.93 0.60
N THR A 165 -11.76 1.49 -0.51
CA THR A 165 -13.11 1.91 -0.91
C THR A 165 -14.16 1.43 0.08
N LYS A 166 -14.14 0.14 0.44
CA LYS A 166 -15.09 -0.42 1.42
C LYS A 166 -14.87 0.15 2.81
N THR A 167 -13.61 0.32 3.22
CA THR A 167 -13.25 0.98 4.49
C THR A 167 -13.78 2.41 4.56
N ARG A 168 -13.57 3.22 3.51
CA ARG A 168 -14.11 4.59 3.45
C ARG A 168 -15.64 4.61 3.48
N LEU A 169 -16.32 3.64 2.86
CA LEU A 169 -17.78 3.54 2.92
C LEU A 169 -18.27 3.24 4.34
N LEU A 170 -17.63 2.30 5.04
CA LEU A 170 -17.95 2.01 6.44
C LEU A 170 -17.67 3.22 7.35
N LEU A 171 -16.55 3.91 7.17
CA LEU A 171 -16.23 5.14 7.92
C LEU A 171 -17.26 6.25 7.71
N LYS A 172 -17.79 6.39 6.49
CA LYS A 172 -18.87 7.35 6.21
C LYS A 172 -20.17 7.01 6.92
N GLN A 173 -20.45 5.72 7.12
CA GLN A 173 -21.64 5.20 7.77
C GLN A 173 -21.48 5.09 9.30
N ASP A 174 -20.27 5.24 9.81
CA ASP A 174 -19.97 5.09 11.22
C ASP A 174 -20.48 6.28 12.03
N ALA A 175 -21.36 6.00 12.99
CA ALA A 175 -22.00 6.97 13.86
C ALA A 175 -21.23 7.24 15.17
N ARG A 176 -20.10 6.55 15.43
CA ARG A 176 -19.29 6.76 16.65
C ARG A 176 -18.80 8.21 16.76
N PRO A 177 -18.97 8.95 17.88
CA PRO A 177 -18.53 10.34 17.95
C PRO A 177 -17.02 10.49 17.70
N ALA A 178 -16.57 11.65 17.19
CA ALA A 178 -15.15 11.98 17.13
C ALA A 178 -14.54 11.92 18.55
N CYS A 179 -13.24 11.66 18.66
CA CYS A 179 -12.52 11.21 19.86
C CYS A 179 -12.69 12.06 21.15
N THR A 180 -13.38 13.19 21.11
CA THR A 180 -13.68 14.03 22.29
C THR A 180 -14.78 13.52 23.22
N GLU A 181 -15.52 12.45 22.91
CA GLU A 181 -16.59 11.93 23.80
C GLU A 181 -16.57 10.41 24.06
N VAL A 182 -15.45 9.72 23.85
CA VAL A 182 -15.40 8.23 23.94
C VAL A 182 -15.25 7.69 25.37
N LYS A 183 -15.35 8.52 26.41
CA LYS A 183 -15.51 8.02 27.79
C LYS A 183 -16.99 7.82 28.11
N LYS A 184 -17.58 6.76 27.56
CA LYS A 184 -18.77 5.99 28.00
C LYS A 184 -19.55 5.53 26.77
N LEU A 185 -19.27 4.34 26.24
CA LEU A 185 -20.30 3.51 25.59
C LEU A 185 -19.72 2.12 25.24
N ASP A 186 -19.28 1.40 26.27
CA ASP A 186 -19.19 -0.06 26.19
C ASP A 186 -20.52 -0.64 26.68
N LYS A 187 -21.26 -1.25 25.74
CA LYS A 187 -22.21 -2.37 25.85
C LYS A 187 -23.40 -2.17 24.92
N GLN A 188 -23.36 -2.82 23.74
CA GLN A 188 -24.56 -3.40 23.14
C GLN A 188 -24.25 -4.76 22.49
N PRO A 189 -25.20 -5.72 22.50
CA PRO A 189 -24.95 -7.12 22.24
C PRO A 189 -25.08 -7.50 20.76
N ASN A 190 -24.46 -8.65 20.44
CA ASN A 190 -24.31 -9.28 19.13
C ASN A 190 -25.56 -9.26 18.24
N GLY A 191 -25.44 -8.60 17.09
CA GLY A 191 -26.20 -8.88 15.87
C GLY A 191 -25.37 -9.73 14.90
N ASP A 192 -26.07 -10.50 14.07
CA ASP A 192 -25.58 -11.47 13.09
C ASP A 192 -24.39 -10.94 12.25
N ARG A 193 -23.17 -11.46 12.47
CA ARG A 193 -21.93 -10.92 11.86
C ARG A 193 -21.65 -11.55 10.50
N SER A 194 -22.41 -11.17 9.49
CA SER A 194 -22.10 -11.50 8.09
C SER A 194 -21.24 -10.44 7.38
N SER A 195 -21.08 -9.26 7.97
CA SER A 195 -20.30 -8.15 7.39
C SER A 195 -19.05 -7.84 8.24
N PRO A 196 -17.87 -7.59 7.62
CA PRO A 196 -16.66 -7.22 8.36
C PRO A 196 -16.88 -5.91 9.12
N SER A 197 -16.52 -5.88 10.40
CA SER A 197 -16.53 -4.65 11.19
C SER A 197 -15.39 -3.73 10.76
N LEU A 198 -15.44 -2.44 11.11
CA LEU A 198 -14.33 -1.53 10.84
C LEU A 198 -13.04 -1.99 11.53
N ASP A 199 -13.17 -2.66 12.68
CA ASP A 199 -12.06 -3.18 13.46
C ASP A 199 -11.38 -4.36 12.73
N ASP A 200 -12.15 -5.12 11.93
CA ASP A 200 -11.59 -6.14 11.03
C ASP A 200 -10.91 -5.51 9.80
N MET A 201 -11.34 -4.31 9.38
CA MET A 201 -10.82 -3.61 8.20
C MET A 201 -9.56 -2.79 8.47
N ILE A 202 -9.47 -2.21 9.66
CA ILE A 202 -8.31 -1.44 10.13
C ILE A 202 -7.90 -2.01 11.48
N PRO A 203 -7.16 -3.13 11.50
CA PRO A 203 -6.83 -3.81 12.76
C PRO A 203 -6.08 -2.90 13.73
N ASN A 204 -5.12 -2.14 13.21
CA ASN A 204 -4.30 -1.22 13.99
C ASN A 204 -5.16 -0.10 14.61
N SER A 205 -5.20 -0.06 15.96
CA SER A 205 -5.98 0.90 16.73
C SER A 205 -5.44 2.31 16.61
N ASN A 206 -4.12 2.51 16.50
CA ASN A 206 -3.52 3.84 16.37
C ASN A 206 -3.95 4.51 15.06
N VAL A 207 -4.02 3.74 13.96
CA VAL A 207 -4.56 4.22 12.68
C VAL A 207 -6.03 4.59 12.80
N ARG A 208 -6.84 3.76 13.47
CA ARG A 208 -8.26 4.06 13.72
C ARG A 208 -8.43 5.35 14.53
N ASP A 209 -7.71 5.47 15.64
CA ASP A 209 -7.77 6.64 16.53
C ASP A 209 -7.36 7.92 15.81
N TYR A 210 -6.33 7.84 14.96
CA TYR A 210 -5.91 8.95 14.11
C TYR A 210 -7.03 9.40 13.16
N ILE A 211 -7.67 8.45 12.46
CA ILE A 211 -8.81 8.73 11.57
C ILE A 211 -9.94 9.43 12.33
N TYR A 212 -10.27 8.97 13.53
CA TYR A 212 -11.32 9.58 14.36
C TYR A 212 -10.95 10.96 14.88
N ARG A 213 -9.71 11.16 15.33
CA ARG A 213 -9.22 12.43 15.85
C ARG A 213 -9.22 13.52 14.78
N HIS A 214 -8.90 13.16 13.54
CA HIS A 214 -8.86 14.09 12.40
C HIS A 214 -10.14 14.11 11.57
N ASN A 215 -11.19 13.40 12.00
CA ASN A 215 -12.49 13.31 11.31
C ASN A 215 -12.37 12.93 9.83
N LEU A 216 -11.42 12.06 9.49
CA LEU A 216 -11.15 11.69 8.10
C LEU A 216 -12.25 10.78 7.55
N TYR A 217 -12.67 11.04 6.30
CA TYR A 217 -13.65 10.24 5.57
C TYR A 217 -15.06 10.21 6.18
N ARG A 218 -15.42 11.19 7.03
CA ARG A 218 -16.74 11.31 7.67
C ARG A 218 -17.49 12.55 7.19
N GLY A 219 -18.82 12.43 7.00
CA GLY A 219 -19.70 13.53 6.59
C GLY A 219 -19.79 13.79 5.08
N SER A 220 -20.75 14.63 4.69
CA SER A 220 -21.11 14.96 3.30
C SER A 220 -20.13 15.90 2.57
N SER A 221 -19.05 16.34 3.22
CA SER A 221 -18.22 17.43 2.74
C SER A 221 -16.76 17.00 2.59
N LEU A 222 -16.42 16.48 1.42
CA LEU A 222 -15.06 16.59 0.87
C LEU A 222 -14.90 17.82 -0.04
N ASN A 223 -15.79 18.80 0.07
CA ASN A 223 -15.77 20.06 -0.69
C ASN A 223 -15.30 21.28 0.14
N GLY A 224 -14.48 21.10 1.20
CA GLY A 224 -14.27 22.18 2.16
C GLY A 224 -12.90 22.30 2.85
N LEU A 225 -11.85 21.63 2.38
CA LEU A 225 -10.48 21.95 2.84
C LEU A 225 -9.86 22.94 1.86
N GLN A 226 -10.33 24.20 1.93
CA GLN A 226 -9.57 25.32 1.39
C GLN A 226 -8.31 25.51 2.24
N TYR A 227 -7.18 25.62 1.55
CA TYR A 227 -5.90 26.09 2.08
C TYR A 227 -6.09 27.28 3.03
N ARG A 228 -5.54 27.17 4.23
CA ARG A 228 -5.04 28.30 5.01
C ARG A 228 -3.61 27.98 5.40
#